data_AF-A0A2V2U8Y4-F1
#
_entry.id   AF-A0A2V2U8Y4-F1
#
_cell.length_a   1.000
_cell.length_b   1.000
_cell.length_c   1.000
_cell.angle_alpha   90.00
_cell.angle_beta   90.00
_cell.angle_gamma   90.00
#
_symmetry.space_group_name_H-M   'P 1'
#
loop_
_entity.id
_entity.type
_entity.pdbx_description
1 polymer ?
#
loop_
_entity_poly.entity_id
_entity_poly.type
_entity_poly.pdbx_seq_one_letter_code
_entity_poly.pdbx_strand_id
1 'polypeptide(L)'
;MQKIPISIKKYIDNNIAYPVALIGCRATAPKTSLDCCEYDLAIFSERVPGHENKFLRIGDHNIELIYISANPRKNIIATNGMIVAKDFVADYPFVASSPDGLSHQSFDYSNYANALTAFGKKAIVGSLFCYDKIDKVVSKSPILASMWLKISAYDFLEGILALSGYRPMPLHELNQIRNLNSEEQNISNGIKVALACIGIERATRSTISRSSSALLQLYSEDYDKELVIEKARHLTKLGMLPDCYYYLGKMARKVLVNKNATFCNSYSKLIQMSMDLSIDAPQIQKLQVELFRTAKKVLKNYRRITAA
;
A
#
# COMPACT_ATOMS: atom_id res chain seq x y z
N MET A 1 -21.70 -11.85 13.41
CA MET A 1 -21.31 -12.28 12.05
C MET A 1 -19.86 -12.72 12.12
N GLN A 2 -19.54 -13.94 11.67
CA GLN A 2 -18.19 -14.49 11.78
C GLN A 2 -17.23 -13.66 10.90
N LYS A 3 -16.14 -13.12 11.48
CA LYS A 3 -15.19 -12.27 10.73
C LYS A 3 -14.36 -13.08 9.73
N ILE A 4 -14.22 -14.39 9.94
CA ILE A 4 -13.55 -15.33 9.05
C ILE A 4 -14.59 -16.37 8.58
N PRO A 5 -14.84 -16.52 7.26
CA PRO A 5 -15.74 -17.53 6.72
C PRO A 5 -15.35 -18.96 7.13
N ILE A 6 -16.34 -19.83 7.29
CA ILE A 6 -16.16 -21.24 7.71
C ILE A 6 -15.23 -22.01 6.75
N SER A 7 -15.35 -21.76 5.43
CA SER A 7 -14.50 -22.40 4.42
C SER A 7 -13.02 -22.05 4.61
N ILE A 8 -12.73 -20.77 4.93
CA ILE A 8 -11.38 -20.30 5.22
C ILE A 8 -10.87 -20.91 6.52
N LYS A 9 -11.70 -20.93 7.57
CA LYS A 9 -11.33 -21.52 8.86
C LYS A 9 -10.98 -23.01 8.72
N LYS A 10 -11.79 -23.78 8.00
CA LYS A 10 -11.53 -25.19 7.69
C LYS A 10 -10.22 -25.38 6.90
N TYR A 11 -9.93 -24.50 5.95
CA TYR A 11 -8.66 -24.54 5.23
C TYR A 11 -7.46 -24.30 6.14
N ILE A 12 -7.52 -23.26 7.00
CA ILE A 12 -6.48 -22.94 7.98
C ILE A 12 -6.20 -24.15 8.88
N ASP A 13 -7.25 -24.75 9.43
CA ASP A 13 -7.12 -25.84 10.39
C ASP A 13 -6.47 -27.08 9.75
N ASN A 14 -6.85 -27.39 8.50
CA ASN A 14 -6.40 -28.59 7.79
C ASN A 14 -5.05 -28.45 7.08
N ASN A 15 -4.65 -27.25 6.66
CA ASN A 15 -3.51 -27.07 5.75
C ASN A 15 -2.36 -26.24 6.32
N ILE A 16 -2.57 -25.48 7.40
CA ILE A 16 -1.55 -24.57 7.94
C ILE A 16 -1.11 -25.06 9.32
N ALA A 17 0.16 -25.45 9.44
CA ALA A 17 0.74 -25.96 10.68
C ALA A 17 1.21 -24.87 11.67
N TYR A 18 1.08 -23.60 11.32
CA TYR A 18 1.57 -22.45 12.09
C TYR A 18 0.42 -21.61 12.68
N PRO A 19 0.68 -20.75 13.68
CA PRO A 19 -0.30 -19.76 14.11
C PRO A 19 -0.71 -18.86 12.94
N VAL A 20 -1.99 -18.52 12.89
CA VAL A 20 -2.59 -17.69 11.83
C VAL A 20 -3.44 -16.60 12.43
N ALA A 21 -3.31 -15.39 11.91
CA ALA A 21 -4.23 -14.29 12.18
C ALA A 21 -4.70 -13.62 10.89
N LEU A 22 -5.96 -13.19 10.88
CA LEU A 22 -6.46 -12.28 9.86
C LEU A 22 -5.94 -10.87 10.17
N ILE A 23 -5.28 -10.26 9.19
CA ILE A 23 -4.81 -8.87 9.22
C ILE A 23 -5.53 -8.04 8.16
N GLY A 24 -5.07 -6.80 7.95
CA GLY A 24 -5.56 -5.95 6.86
C GLY A 24 -6.97 -5.41 7.11
N CYS A 25 -7.60 -4.93 6.04
CA CYS A 25 -8.86 -4.19 6.14
C CYS A 25 -10.01 -5.03 6.70
N ARG A 26 -10.08 -6.33 6.37
CA ARG A 26 -11.14 -7.22 6.88
C ARG A 26 -11.05 -7.41 8.39
N ALA A 27 -9.86 -7.25 8.98
CA ALA A 27 -9.69 -7.28 10.42
C ALA A 27 -10.00 -5.94 11.08
N THR A 28 -9.44 -4.84 10.56
CA THR A 28 -9.38 -3.56 11.26
C THR A 28 -10.40 -2.51 10.79
N ALA A 29 -10.91 -2.65 9.57
CA ALA A 29 -11.80 -1.68 8.94
C ALA A 29 -12.92 -2.35 8.11
N PRO A 30 -13.68 -3.30 8.67
CA PRO A 30 -14.63 -4.13 7.91
C PRO A 30 -15.74 -3.34 7.23
N LYS A 31 -16.08 -2.14 7.74
CA LYS A 31 -17.07 -1.24 7.13
C LYS A 31 -16.57 -0.57 5.85
N THR A 32 -15.26 -0.47 5.66
CA THR A 32 -14.64 0.15 4.48
C THR A 32 -13.99 -0.89 3.55
N SER A 33 -13.92 -2.15 3.98
CA SER A 33 -13.52 -3.26 3.12
C SER A 33 -14.49 -3.41 1.95
N LEU A 34 -13.95 -3.72 0.78
CA LEU A 34 -14.70 -4.03 -0.43
C LEU A 34 -14.80 -5.54 -0.62
N ASP A 35 -15.74 -5.99 -1.45
CA ASP A 35 -15.89 -7.43 -1.72
C ASP A 35 -14.64 -8.02 -2.39
N CYS A 36 -13.93 -7.24 -3.21
CA CYS A 36 -12.67 -7.67 -3.81
C CYS A 36 -11.49 -7.73 -2.84
N CYS A 37 -11.62 -7.21 -1.61
CA CYS A 37 -10.57 -7.36 -0.62
C CYS A 37 -10.43 -8.83 -0.24
N GLU A 38 -9.20 -9.29 -0.25
CA GLU A 38 -8.75 -10.59 0.22
C GLU A 38 -8.85 -10.71 1.74
N TYR A 39 -8.89 -11.95 2.21
CA TYR A 39 -8.57 -12.28 3.58
C TYR A 39 -7.05 -12.41 3.69
N ASP A 40 -6.41 -11.37 4.22
CA ASP A 40 -4.96 -11.37 4.49
C ASP A 40 -4.67 -12.26 5.70
N LEU A 41 -4.21 -13.49 5.45
CA LEU A 41 -3.85 -14.45 6.49
C LEU A 41 -2.35 -14.34 6.79
N ALA A 42 -2.02 -13.68 7.90
CA ALA A 42 -0.68 -13.68 8.44
C ALA A 42 -0.34 -15.04 9.04
N ILE A 43 0.68 -15.70 8.50
CA ILE A 43 1.21 -16.98 8.98
C ILE A 43 2.49 -16.71 9.76
N PHE A 44 2.45 -16.95 11.08
CA PHE A 44 3.56 -16.66 11.98
C PHE A 44 4.54 -17.83 11.98
N SER A 45 5.64 -17.68 11.24
CA SER A 45 6.64 -18.72 11.08
C SER A 45 8.04 -18.13 10.99
N GLU A 46 9.06 -18.98 11.10
CA GLU A 46 10.39 -18.62 10.63
C GLU A 46 10.40 -18.64 9.09
N ARG A 47 11.08 -17.67 8.47
CA ARG A 47 11.18 -17.64 7.01
C ARG A 47 12.12 -18.74 6.55
N VAL A 48 11.56 -19.78 5.96
CA VAL A 48 12.30 -20.86 5.29
C VAL A 48 11.97 -20.87 3.79
N PRO A 49 12.80 -21.48 2.93
CA PRO A 49 12.48 -21.63 1.50
C PRO A 49 11.08 -22.26 1.29
N GLY A 50 10.27 -21.70 0.39
CA GLY A 50 8.88 -22.12 0.15
C GLY A 50 7.81 -21.38 0.97
N HIS A 51 8.22 -20.45 1.85
CA HIS A 51 7.34 -19.50 2.55
C HIS A 51 7.21 -18.17 1.78
N GLU A 52 6.96 -18.23 0.46
CA GLU A 52 6.56 -17.04 -0.29
C GLU A 52 5.07 -16.72 -0.06
N ASN A 53 4.70 -15.45 -0.23
CA ASN A 53 3.30 -15.07 -0.23
C ASN A 53 2.54 -15.81 -1.34
N LYS A 54 1.30 -16.22 -1.05
CA LYS A 54 0.48 -16.98 -2.00
C LYS A 54 -0.93 -16.43 -2.07
N PHE A 55 -1.42 -16.24 -3.28
CA PHE A 55 -2.81 -15.94 -3.55
C PHE A 55 -3.60 -17.22 -3.82
N LEU A 56 -4.77 -17.37 -3.20
CA LEU A 56 -5.65 -18.53 -3.38
C LEU A 56 -7.12 -18.09 -3.41
N ARG A 57 -7.95 -18.90 -4.05
CA ARG A 57 -9.42 -18.82 -3.98
C ARG A 57 -9.97 -20.01 -3.22
N ILE A 58 -10.80 -19.74 -2.22
CA ILE A 58 -11.51 -20.78 -1.46
C ILE A 58 -13.00 -20.46 -1.45
N GLY A 59 -13.77 -21.23 -2.23
CA GLY A 59 -15.14 -20.84 -2.58
C GLY A 59 -15.12 -19.49 -3.29
N ASP A 60 -15.97 -18.56 -2.84
CA ASP A 60 -16.08 -17.20 -3.39
C ASP A 60 -15.14 -16.19 -2.71
N HIS A 61 -14.17 -16.67 -1.93
CA HIS A 61 -13.28 -15.80 -1.17
C HIS A 61 -11.86 -15.78 -1.72
N ASN A 62 -11.36 -14.56 -1.92
CA ASN A 62 -9.96 -14.28 -2.21
C ASN A 62 -9.15 -14.31 -0.92
N ILE A 63 -7.98 -14.96 -0.93
CA ILE A 63 -7.12 -15.12 0.23
C ILE A 63 -5.69 -14.81 -0.18
N GLU A 64 -4.98 -14.04 0.64
CA GLU A 64 -3.54 -13.90 0.56
C GLU A 64 -2.90 -14.53 1.80
N LEU A 65 -2.04 -15.52 1.60
CA LEU A 65 -1.20 -16.08 2.64
C LEU A 65 0.07 -15.24 2.73
N ILE A 66 0.33 -14.67 3.90
CA ILE A 66 1.44 -13.74 4.13
C ILE A 66 2.34 -14.32 5.22
N TYR A 67 3.52 -14.79 4.83
CA TYR A 67 4.48 -15.36 5.77
C TYR A 67 5.28 -14.25 6.47
N ILE A 68 5.08 -14.14 7.78
CA ILE A 68 5.73 -13.13 8.61
C ILE A 68 6.45 -13.77 9.79
N SER A 69 7.40 -13.01 10.34
CA SER A 69 8.16 -13.41 11.54
C SER A 69 7.23 -13.92 12.64
N ALA A 70 7.60 -15.04 13.25
CA ALA A 70 6.94 -15.60 14.43
C ALA A 70 6.72 -14.57 15.55
N ASN A 71 7.64 -13.61 15.72
CA ASN A 71 7.41 -12.46 16.59
C ASN A 71 6.57 -11.37 15.87
N PRO A 72 5.32 -11.12 16.30
CA PRO A 72 4.42 -10.18 15.62
C PRO A 72 4.85 -8.72 15.81
N ARG A 73 5.65 -8.41 16.84
CA ARG A 73 6.16 -7.04 17.10
C ARG A 73 7.11 -6.57 16.01
N LYS A 74 7.79 -7.50 15.30
CA LYS A 74 8.62 -7.15 14.14
C LYS A 74 7.80 -6.64 12.94
N ASN A 75 6.48 -6.88 12.96
CA ASN A 75 5.54 -6.47 11.91
C ASN A 75 4.36 -5.67 12.50
N ILE A 76 4.60 -4.91 13.58
CA ILE A 76 3.55 -4.24 14.38
C ILE A 76 2.55 -3.42 13.54
N ILE A 77 3.00 -2.75 12.47
CA ILE A 77 2.10 -1.99 11.59
C ILE A 77 1.11 -2.92 10.87
N ALA A 78 1.58 -4.10 10.46
CA ALA A 78 0.77 -5.07 9.74
C ALA A 78 -0.15 -5.89 10.66
N THR A 79 0.31 -6.18 11.88
CA THR A 79 -0.35 -7.07 12.84
C THR A 79 -1.24 -6.35 13.86
N ASN A 80 -1.16 -5.02 13.96
CA ASN A 80 -2.02 -4.29 14.89
C ASN A 80 -3.51 -4.46 14.56
N GLY A 81 -4.29 -4.87 15.56
CA GLY A 81 -5.73 -5.11 15.43
C GLY A 81 -6.08 -6.41 14.71
N MET A 82 -5.12 -7.33 14.57
CA MET A 82 -5.36 -8.64 13.97
C MET A 82 -6.40 -9.45 14.74
N ILE A 83 -7.02 -10.40 14.04
CA ILE A 83 -7.95 -11.38 14.61
C ILE A 83 -7.27 -12.74 14.54
N VAL A 84 -7.01 -13.35 15.70
CA VAL A 84 -6.37 -14.67 15.73
C VAL A 84 -7.34 -15.72 15.21
N ALA A 85 -6.89 -16.47 14.21
CA ALA A 85 -7.66 -17.51 13.53
C ALA A 85 -7.24 -18.91 13.99
N LYS A 86 -5.96 -19.11 14.32
CA LYS A 86 -5.39 -20.37 14.85
C LYS A 86 -4.21 -20.01 15.75
N ASP A 87 -4.19 -20.57 16.96
CA ASP A 87 -3.12 -20.37 17.94
C ASP A 87 -2.63 -21.73 18.47
N PHE A 88 -1.35 -21.84 18.81
CA PHE A 88 -0.77 -22.97 19.53
C PHE A 88 -0.41 -22.48 20.94
N VAL A 89 -1.23 -22.89 21.90
CA VAL A 89 -1.33 -22.33 23.26
C VAL A 89 -0.09 -22.54 24.16
N ALA A 90 1.05 -23.06 23.67
CA ALA A 90 2.20 -23.36 24.54
C ALA A 90 3.37 -22.36 24.49
N ASP A 91 3.83 -21.94 23.31
CA ASP A 91 5.16 -21.26 23.20
C ASP A 91 5.09 -19.78 22.80
N TYR A 92 3.94 -19.30 22.31
CA TYR A 92 3.75 -17.92 21.86
C TYR A 92 2.30 -17.48 22.14
N PRO A 93 1.96 -17.03 23.36
CA PRO A 93 0.58 -16.65 23.66
C PRO A 93 0.19 -15.41 22.84
N PHE A 94 -0.60 -15.60 21.78
CA PHE A 94 -1.19 -14.51 21.01
C PHE A 94 -2.51 -14.01 21.63
N VAL A 95 -3.06 -14.72 22.63
CA VAL A 95 -4.47 -14.59 23.02
C VAL A 95 -4.74 -14.74 24.52
N ALA A 96 -5.47 -13.76 25.10
CA ALA A 96 -6.46 -13.98 26.14
C ALA A 96 -7.83 -14.16 25.46
N SER A 97 -8.51 -15.27 25.71
CA SER A 97 -9.68 -15.75 24.95
C SER A 97 -10.91 -14.82 25.06
N SER A 98 -11.63 -14.67 23.93
CA SER A 98 -12.93 -14.00 23.82
C SER A 98 -14.05 -15.05 23.61
N PRO A 99 -15.30 -14.78 24.03
CA PRO A 99 -16.41 -15.75 24.00
C PRO A 99 -16.80 -16.27 22.61
N ASP A 100 -16.38 -15.61 21.53
CA ASP A 100 -16.62 -16.01 20.14
C ASP A 100 -15.51 -16.91 19.54
N GLY A 101 -14.49 -17.25 20.34
CA GLY A 101 -13.33 -18.03 19.90
C GLY A 101 -12.32 -17.23 19.05
N LEU A 102 -12.52 -15.91 18.90
CA LEU A 102 -11.64 -15.01 18.16
C LEU A 102 -11.11 -13.93 19.11
N SER A 103 -9.79 -13.83 19.26
CA SER A 103 -9.20 -12.76 20.05
C SER A 103 -8.61 -11.66 19.20
N HIS A 104 -8.81 -10.44 19.67
CA HIS A 104 -8.18 -9.26 19.12
C HIS A 104 -6.86 -8.99 19.84
N GLN A 105 -5.76 -8.97 19.10
CA GLN A 105 -4.49 -8.47 19.65
C GLN A 105 -4.28 -7.03 19.19
N SER A 106 -4.34 -6.11 20.15
CA SER A 106 -3.82 -4.76 20.00
C SER A 106 -2.45 -4.69 20.67
N PHE A 107 -1.45 -4.17 19.96
CA PHE A 107 -0.19 -3.82 20.61
C PHE A 107 -0.37 -2.54 21.43
N ASP A 108 0.54 -2.30 22.36
CA ASP A 108 0.61 -1.02 23.07
C ASP A 108 0.52 0.12 22.04
N TYR A 109 -0.49 0.97 22.24
CA TYR A 109 -0.82 2.08 21.36
C TYR A 109 0.38 2.98 21.11
N SER A 110 1.21 3.21 22.13
CA SER A 110 2.41 4.04 22.02
C SER A 110 3.41 3.45 21.02
N ASN A 111 3.62 2.13 21.06
CA ASN A 111 4.53 1.41 20.16
C ASN A 111 4.00 1.39 18.73
N TYR A 112 2.70 1.18 18.53
CA TYR A 112 2.09 1.24 17.20
C TYR A 112 2.18 2.65 16.59
N ALA A 113 1.82 3.69 17.35
CA ALA A 113 1.89 5.07 16.90
C ALA A 113 3.33 5.51 16.56
N ASN A 114 4.31 5.06 17.36
CA ASN A 114 5.73 5.30 17.10
C ASN A 114 6.21 4.59 15.83
N ALA A 115 5.85 3.32 15.65
CA ALA A 115 6.19 2.57 14.44
C ALA A 115 5.58 3.22 13.19
N LEU A 116 4.32 3.63 13.27
CA LEU A 116 3.62 4.29 12.17
C LEU A 116 4.22 5.67 11.86
N THR A 117 4.58 6.45 12.89
CA THR A 117 5.30 7.72 12.73
C THR A 117 6.65 7.52 12.06
N ALA A 118 7.42 6.51 12.47
CA ALA A 118 8.71 6.20 11.86
C ALA A 118 8.55 5.77 10.38
N PHE A 119 7.56 4.94 10.09
CA PHE A 119 7.18 4.59 8.73
C PHE A 119 6.82 5.83 7.91
N GLY A 120 5.97 6.70 8.45
CA GLY A 120 5.52 7.92 7.77
C GLY A 120 6.68 8.86 7.45
N LYS A 121 7.57 9.12 8.43
CA LYS A 121 8.79 9.92 8.22
C LYS A 121 9.67 9.31 7.13
N LYS A 122 9.86 7.99 7.13
CA LYS A 122 10.65 7.28 6.11
C LYS A 122 10.04 7.46 4.72
N ALA A 123 8.71 7.37 4.59
CA ALA A 123 8.02 7.55 3.32
C ALA A 123 8.16 8.99 2.79
N ILE A 124 7.99 10.02 3.62
CA ILE A 124 8.23 11.42 3.20
C ILE A 124 9.70 11.64 2.79
N VAL A 125 10.66 11.01 3.47
CA VAL A 125 12.08 11.05 3.07
C VAL A 125 12.30 10.36 1.72
N GLY A 126 11.65 9.22 1.46
CA GLY A 126 11.65 8.56 0.14
C GLY A 126 11.14 9.47 -0.98
N SER A 127 10.07 10.22 -0.71
CA SER A 127 9.55 11.25 -1.60
C SER A 127 10.61 12.32 -1.92
N LEU A 128 11.35 12.81 -0.91
CA LEU A 128 12.43 13.79 -1.09
C LEU A 128 13.61 13.24 -1.90
N PHE A 129 14.00 11.97 -1.71
CA PHE A 129 15.07 11.35 -2.50
C PHE A 129 14.75 11.29 -4.00
N CYS A 130 13.47 11.23 -4.37
CA CYS A 130 13.08 11.27 -5.77
C CYS A 130 13.34 12.64 -6.41
N TYR A 131 13.43 13.73 -5.63
CA TYR A 131 13.75 15.07 -6.16
C TYR A 131 15.07 15.06 -6.94
N ASP A 132 16.14 14.56 -6.34
CA ASP A 132 17.46 14.51 -6.99
C ASP A 132 17.46 13.57 -8.20
N LYS A 133 16.65 12.51 -8.18
CA LYS A 133 16.50 11.59 -9.32
C LYS A 133 15.83 12.28 -10.50
N ILE A 134 14.76 13.04 -10.26
CA ILE A 134 14.01 13.76 -11.29
C ILE A 134 14.91 14.83 -11.92
N ASP A 135 15.59 15.65 -11.11
CA ASP A 135 16.43 16.74 -11.58
C ASP A 135 17.55 16.27 -12.54
N LYS A 136 18.18 15.13 -12.22
CA LYS A 136 19.25 14.53 -13.04
C LYS A 136 18.78 13.96 -14.38
N VAL A 137 17.50 13.59 -14.50
CA VAL A 137 16.99 12.85 -15.67
C VAL A 137 15.99 13.64 -16.50
N VAL A 138 15.39 14.73 -16.00
CA VAL A 138 14.30 15.44 -16.70
C VAL A 138 14.68 15.98 -18.08
N SER A 139 15.93 16.39 -18.28
CA SER A 139 16.44 16.84 -19.58
C SER A 139 16.77 15.68 -20.54
N LYS A 140 17.05 14.48 -20.01
CA LYS A 140 17.49 13.30 -20.79
C LYS A 140 16.35 12.34 -21.10
N SER A 141 15.44 12.19 -20.15
CA SER A 141 14.29 11.28 -20.20
C SER A 141 13.13 11.85 -19.36
N PRO A 142 12.26 12.67 -19.98
CA PRO A 142 11.05 13.17 -19.34
C PRO A 142 10.13 12.04 -18.82
N ILE A 143 10.13 10.87 -19.48
CA ILE A 143 9.37 9.69 -19.04
C ILE A 143 9.87 9.21 -17.67
N LEU A 144 11.18 9.02 -17.50
CA LEU A 144 11.72 8.57 -16.21
C LEU A 144 11.58 9.65 -15.13
N ALA A 145 11.68 10.93 -15.51
CA ALA A 145 11.38 12.03 -14.59
C ALA A 145 9.93 12.00 -14.12
N SER A 146 8.97 11.82 -15.03
CA SER A 146 7.54 11.67 -14.70
C SER A 146 7.28 10.44 -13.83
N MET A 147 7.96 9.31 -14.09
CA MET A 147 7.88 8.10 -13.25
C MET A 147 8.31 8.42 -11.81
N TRP A 148 9.49 9.02 -11.62
CA TRP A 148 9.99 9.37 -10.29
C TRP A 148 9.10 10.41 -9.60
N LEU A 149 8.49 11.33 -10.34
CA LEU A 149 7.53 12.29 -9.79
C LEU A 149 6.28 11.59 -9.22
N LYS A 150 5.71 10.63 -9.95
CA LYS A 150 4.57 9.85 -9.43
C LYS A 150 4.95 8.96 -8.25
N ILE A 151 6.12 8.31 -8.29
CA ILE A 151 6.63 7.54 -7.14
C ILE A 151 6.79 8.45 -5.92
N SER A 152 7.37 9.64 -6.10
CA SER A 152 7.52 10.65 -5.05
C SER A 152 6.18 11.05 -4.43
N ALA A 153 5.13 11.20 -5.25
CA ALA A 153 3.79 11.55 -4.77
C ALA A 153 3.12 10.41 -4.00
N TYR A 154 3.26 9.15 -4.44
CA TYR A 154 2.76 8.00 -3.69
C TYR A 154 3.46 7.82 -2.34
N ASP A 155 4.77 8.03 -2.29
CA ASP A 155 5.56 7.97 -1.05
C ASP A 155 5.15 9.12 -0.11
N PHE A 156 4.89 10.31 -0.66
CA PHE A 156 4.40 11.44 0.12
C PHE A 156 3.04 11.14 0.77
N LEU A 157 2.07 10.63 0.00
CA LEU A 157 0.73 10.34 0.49
C LEU A 157 0.70 9.18 1.50
N GLU A 158 1.51 8.13 1.31
CA GLU A 158 1.76 7.10 2.33
C GLU A 158 2.26 7.71 3.64
N GLY A 159 3.22 8.63 3.52
CA GLY A 159 3.77 9.33 4.66
C GLY A 159 2.72 10.13 5.41
N ILE A 160 1.90 10.90 4.69
CA ILE A 160 0.82 11.70 5.29
C ILE A 160 -0.19 10.81 6.01
N LEU A 161 -0.64 9.71 5.38
CA LEU A 161 -1.58 8.77 6.03
C LEU A 161 -1.01 8.22 7.33
N ALA A 162 0.24 7.74 7.30
CA ALA A 162 0.89 7.16 8.46
C ALA A 162 1.13 8.19 9.57
N LEU A 163 1.58 9.40 9.24
CA LEU A 163 1.71 10.51 10.19
C LEU A 163 0.35 10.96 10.76
N SER A 164 -0.75 10.67 10.05
CA SER A 164 -2.11 10.95 10.51
C SER A 164 -2.73 9.78 11.30
N GLY A 165 -1.96 8.75 11.65
CA GLY A 165 -2.44 7.61 12.43
C GLY A 165 -3.06 6.47 11.60
N TYR A 166 -3.08 6.59 10.26
CA TYR A 166 -3.66 5.58 9.38
C TYR A 166 -2.58 4.68 8.78
N ARG A 167 -2.76 3.36 8.91
CA ARG A 167 -2.02 2.39 8.09
C ARG A 167 -2.40 2.59 6.62
N PRO A 168 -1.46 2.87 5.70
CA PRO A 168 -1.76 2.91 4.28
C PRO A 168 -2.17 1.54 3.77
N MET A 169 -3.29 1.47 3.05
CA MET A 169 -3.80 0.25 2.44
C MET A 169 -4.02 0.50 0.94
N PRO A 170 -3.22 -0.06 0.03
CA PRO A 170 -3.14 0.42 -1.36
C PRO A 170 -4.47 0.57 -2.09
N LEU A 171 -5.42 -0.35 -1.87
CA LEU A 171 -6.75 -0.30 -2.48
C LEU A 171 -7.63 0.83 -1.92
N HIS A 172 -7.43 1.20 -0.65
CA HIS A 172 -8.24 2.17 0.08
C HIS A 172 -7.53 3.52 0.27
N GLU A 173 -6.25 3.64 -0.07
CA GLU A 173 -5.43 4.83 0.20
C GLU A 173 -6.12 6.12 -0.28
N LEU A 174 -6.67 6.16 -1.50
CA LEU A 174 -7.35 7.36 -2.00
C LEU A 174 -8.59 7.70 -1.18
N ASN A 175 -9.38 6.71 -0.77
CA ASN A 175 -10.50 6.91 0.15
C ASN A 175 -10.02 7.37 1.54
N GLN A 176 -8.94 6.80 2.07
CA GLN A 176 -8.36 7.25 3.34
C GLN A 176 -7.93 8.72 3.24
N ILE A 177 -7.26 9.11 2.15
CA ILE A 177 -6.81 10.49 1.89
C ILE A 177 -7.99 11.46 1.83
N ARG A 178 -9.08 11.09 1.14
CA ARG A 178 -10.30 11.92 1.05
C ARG A 178 -10.97 12.15 2.40
N ASN A 179 -10.83 11.20 3.32
CA ASN A 179 -11.40 11.25 4.68
C ASN A 179 -10.41 11.77 5.73
N LEU A 180 -9.22 12.23 5.32
CA LEU A 180 -8.31 12.92 6.23
C LEU A 180 -8.88 14.29 6.60
N ASN A 181 -9.42 14.40 7.81
CA ASN A 181 -9.74 15.68 8.42
C ASN A 181 -8.44 16.33 8.91
N SER A 182 -7.77 17.09 8.05
CA SER A 182 -6.58 17.86 8.42
C SER A 182 -6.88 19.35 8.36
N GLU A 183 -6.92 19.99 9.53
CA GLU A 183 -7.00 21.45 9.67
C GLU A 183 -5.66 22.12 9.29
N GLU A 184 -4.58 21.33 9.16
CA GLU A 184 -3.28 21.85 8.76
C GLU A 184 -3.23 22.15 7.26
N GLN A 185 -3.23 23.44 6.93
CA GLN A 185 -3.14 23.94 5.56
C GLN A 185 -1.96 23.34 4.76
N ASN A 186 -0.83 23.06 5.41
CA ASN A 186 0.34 22.45 4.77
C ASN A 186 0.08 21.01 4.32
N ILE A 187 -0.66 20.23 5.11
CA ILE A 187 -1.02 18.84 4.77
C ILE A 187 -2.05 18.86 3.63
N SER A 188 -3.10 19.68 3.74
CA SER A 188 -4.13 19.81 2.71
C SER A 188 -3.55 20.24 1.36
N ASN A 189 -2.67 21.26 1.34
CA ASN A 189 -1.98 21.67 0.12
C ASN A 189 -1.06 20.56 -0.43
N GLY A 190 -0.35 19.85 0.45
CA GLY A 190 0.51 18.74 0.05
C GLY A 190 -0.24 17.61 -0.62
N ILE A 191 -1.40 17.24 -0.07
CA ILE A 191 -2.29 16.24 -0.67
C ILE A 191 -2.71 16.68 -2.07
N LYS A 192 -3.16 17.93 -2.25
CA LYS A 192 -3.56 18.47 -3.56
C LYS A 192 -2.42 18.39 -4.58
N VAL A 193 -1.22 18.82 -4.20
CA VAL A 193 -0.03 18.76 -5.06
C VAL A 193 0.30 17.31 -5.42
N ALA A 194 0.31 16.40 -4.46
CA ALA A 194 0.61 14.99 -4.72
C ALA A 194 -0.44 14.33 -5.64
N LEU A 195 -1.72 14.62 -5.46
CA LEU A 195 -2.78 14.12 -6.35
C LEU A 195 -2.65 14.70 -7.77
N ALA A 196 -2.22 15.95 -7.91
CA ALA A 196 -1.91 16.56 -9.21
C ALA A 196 -0.67 15.92 -9.87
N CYS A 197 0.38 15.58 -9.10
CA CYS A 197 1.51 14.80 -9.59
C CYS A 197 1.08 13.44 -10.15
N ILE A 198 0.14 12.78 -9.47
CA ILE A 198 -0.43 11.49 -9.90
C ILE A 198 -1.34 11.66 -11.13
N GLY A 199 -2.03 12.80 -11.25
CA GLY A 199 -2.97 13.10 -12.32
C GLY A 199 -4.28 12.33 -12.16
N ILE A 200 -4.84 12.32 -10.94
CA ILE A 200 -6.08 11.59 -10.61
C ILE A 200 -7.27 12.03 -11.47
N GLU A 201 -7.30 13.29 -11.89
CA GLU A 201 -8.32 13.86 -12.77
C GLU A 201 -8.38 13.21 -14.16
N ARG A 202 -7.31 12.49 -14.57
CA ARG A 202 -7.24 11.81 -15.87
C ARG A 202 -7.76 10.37 -15.84
N ALA A 203 -8.34 9.95 -14.71
CA ALA A 203 -8.87 8.61 -14.55
C ALA A 203 -10.05 8.35 -15.50
N THR A 204 -9.80 7.58 -16.55
CA THR A 204 -10.80 7.11 -17.50
C THR A 204 -10.70 5.60 -17.67
N ARG A 205 -11.78 4.95 -18.14
CA ARG A 205 -11.75 3.50 -18.44
C ARG A 205 -10.63 3.13 -19.42
N SER A 206 -10.39 3.97 -20.44
CA SER A 206 -9.33 3.77 -21.43
C SER A 206 -7.94 3.82 -20.80
N THR A 207 -7.67 4.84 -19.98
CA THR A 207 -6.38 4.96 -19.28
C THR A 207 -6.17 3.80 -18.31
N ILE A 208 -7.17 3.44 -17.51
CA ILE A 208 -7.13 2.29 -16.59
C ILE A 208 -6.83 1.00 -17.33
N SER A 209 -7.51 0.74 -18.46
CA SER A 209 -7.29 -0.46 -19.26
C SER A 209 -5.85 -0.53 -19.78
N ARG A 210 -5.33 0.57 -20.36
CA ARG A 210 -3.94 0.63 -20.85
C ARG A 210 -2.93 0.43 -19.72
N SER A 211 -3.14 1.09 -18.58
CA SER A 211 -2.26 1.00 -17.42
C SER A 211 -2.25 -0.40 -16.81
N SER A 212 -3.42 -1.04 -16.69
CA SER A 212 -3.53 -2.42 -16.22
C SER A 212 -2.79 -3.38 -17.16
N SER A 213 -3.07 -3.33 -18.47
CA SER A 213 -2.40 -4.21 -19.44
C SER A 213 -0.88 -4.05 -19.48
N ALA A 214 -0.37 -2.81 -19.35
CA ALA A 214 1.06 -2.55 -19.31
C ALA A 214 1.70 -3.01 -18.00
N LEU A 215 1.03 -2.78 -16.86
CA LEU A 215 1.50 -3.23 -15.56
C LEU A 215 1.64 -4.76 -15.49
N LEU A 216 0.70 -5.51 -16.07
CA LEU A 216 0.77 -6.98 -16.09
C LEU A 216 1.95 -7.53 -16.88
N GLN A 217 2.40 -6.81 -17.91
CA GLN A 217 3.61 -7.15 -18.64
C GLN A 217 4.87 -6.82 -17.85
N LEU A 218 4.83 -5.82 -16.96
CA LEU A 218 5.94 -5.48 -16.06
C LEU A 218 6.10 -6.47 -14.90
N TYR A 219 5.02 -7.15 -14.50
CA TYR A 219 5.10 -8.26 -13.56
C TYR A 219 5.71 -9.50 -14.25
N SER A 220 6.77 -10.07 -13.69
CA SER A 220 7.36 -11.34 -14.12
C SER A 220 6.71 -12.49 -13.36
N GLU A 221 5.95 -13.37 -14.01
CA GLU A 221 5.30 -14.59 -13.44
C GLU A 221 4.87 -14.53 -11.94
N ASP A 222 4.34 -13.38 -11.51
CA ASP A 222 4.16 -13.08 -10.09
C ASP A 222 2.73 -13.38 -9.62
N TYR A 223 2.58 -13.90 -8.39
CA TYR A 223 1.28 -14.16 -7.75
C TYR A 223 0.45 -12.88 -7.59
N ASP A 224 1.13 -11.72 -7.48
CA ASP A 224 0.51 -10.41 -7.39
C ASP A 224 -0.36 -10.06 -8.60
N LYS A 225 -0.11 -10.66 -9.79
CA LYS A 225 -0.84 -10.33 -11.03
C LYS A 225 -2.34 -10.55 -10.88
N GLU A 226 -2.74 -11.72 -10.37
CA GLU A 226 -4.15 -12.09 -10.30
C GLU A 226 -4.91 -11.15 -9.36
N LEU A 227 -4.35 -10.93 -8.16
CA LEU A 227 -4.92 -10.05 -7.14
C LEU A 227 -5.08 -8.61 -7.65
N VAL A 228 -4.08 -8.08 -8.36
CA VAL A 228 -4.12 -6.73 -8.92
C VAL A 228 -5.23 -6.57 -9.95
N ILE A 229 -5.41 -7.56 -10.83
CA ILE A 229 -6.46 -7.52 -11.87
C ILE A 229 -7.84 -7.58 -11.24
N GLU A 230 -8.07 -8.49 -10.30
CA GLU A 230 -9.38 -8.66 -9.66
C GLU A 230 -9.81 -7.37 -8.95
N LYS A 231 -8.89 -6.73 -8.22
CA LYS A 231 -9.12 -5.42 -7.60
C LYS A 231 -9.41 -4.32 -8.62
N ALA A 232 -8.63 -4.23 -9.69
CA ALA A 232 -8.83 -3.22 -10.72
C ALA A 232 -10.17 -3.40 -11.47
N ARG A 233 -10.54 -4.65 -11.80
CA ARG A 233 -11.83 -4.98 -12.41
C ARG A 233 -12.99 -4.60 -11.50
N HIS A 234 -12.90 -4.93 -10.22
CA HIS A 234 -13.94 -4.61 -9.24
C HIS A 234 -14.16 -3.10 -9.11
N LEU A 235 -13.09 -2.32 -8.90
CA LEU A 235 -13.20 -0.85 -8.83
C LEU A 235 -13.76 -0.24 -10.12
N THR A 236 -13.34 -0.76 -11.27
CA THR A 236 -13.84 -0.32 -12.59
C THR A 236 -15.32 -0.64 -12.78
N LYS A 237 -15.79 -1.80 -12.30
CA LYS A 237 -17.20 -2.22 -12.34
C LYS A 237 -18.08 -1.32 -11.47
N LEU A 238 -17.58 -0.92 -10.28
CA LEU A 238 -18.27 0.01 -9.39
C LEU A 238 -18.20 1.49 -9.86
N GLY A 239 -17.52 1.78 -10.97
CA GLY A 239 -17.35 3.15 -11.45
C GLY A 239 -16.37 3.99 -10.63
N MET A 240 -15.59 3.37 -9.73
CA MET A 240 -14.57 4.02 -8.91
C MET A 240 -13.28 4.25 -9.70
N LEU A 241 -13.38 4.98 -10.81
CA LEU A 241 -12.26 5.17 -11.75
C LEU A 241 -11.05 5.86 -11.09
N PRO A 242 -11.19 6.95 -10.31
CA PRO A 242 -10.06 7.57 -9.62
C PRO A 242 -9.32 6.62 -8.68
N ASP A 243 -10.07 5.82 -7.92
CA ASP A 243 -9.53 4.85 -6.96
C ASP A 243 -8.81 3.71 -7.70
N CYS A 244 -9.37 3.23 -8.81
CA CYS A 244 -8.72 2.23 -9.65
C CYS A 244 -7.42 2.76 -10.27
N TYR A 245 -7.44 4.00 -10.76
CA TYR A 245 -6.27 4.64 -11.36
C TYR A 245 -5.16 4.86 -10.31
N TYR A 246 -5.53 5.35 -9.11
CA TYR A 246 -4.61 5.45 -7.97
C TYR A 246 -4.00 4.08 -7.63
N TYR A 247 -4.85 3.06 -7.47
CA TYR A 247 -4.43 1.72 -7.10
C TYR A 247 -3.45 1.11 -8.12
N LEU A 248 -3.74 1.20 -9.42
CA LEU A 248 -2.85 0.69 -10.46
C LEU A 248 -1.50 1.41 -10.49
N GLY A 249 -1.50 2.73 -10.39
CA GLY A 249 -0.25 3.49 -10.32
C GLY A 249 0.55 3.18 -9.05
N LYS A 250 -0.13 2.86 -7.94
CA LYS A 250 0.49 2.39 -6.70
C LYS A 250 1.15 1.03 -6.86
N MET A 251 0.49 0.10 -7.55
CA MET A 251 1.06 -1.22 -7.85
C MET A 251 2.25 -1.09 -8.81
N ALA A 252 2.17 -0.22 -9.82
CA ALA A 252 3.31 0.11 -10.68
C ALA A 252 4.49 0.67 -9.87
N ARG A 253 4.25 1.56 -8.90
CA ARG A 253 5.29 2.05 -7.98
C ARG A 253 5.97 0.91 -7.21
N LYS A 254 5.22 -0.09 -6.71
CA LYS A 254 5.80 -1.27 -6.03
C LYS A 254 6.75 -2.04 -6.95
N VAL A 255 6.38 -2.23 -8.22
CA VAL A 255 7.20 -2.94 -9.20
C VAL A 255 8.45 -2.13 -9.57
N LEU A 256 8.33 -0.81 -9.72
CA LEU A 256 9.36 0.03 -10.34
C LEU A 256 10.38 0.63 -9.39
N VAL A 257 10.05 0.83 -8.10
CA VAL A 257 10.92 1.57 -7.15
C VAL A 257 12.32 0.96 -7.00
N ASN A 258 12.43 -0.36 -7.15
CA ASN A 258 13.68 -1.12 -7.00
C ASN A 258 14.34 -1.51 -8.33
N LYS A 259 13.80 -1.08 -9.48
CA LYS A 259 14.36 -1.42 -10.79
C LYS A 259 15.53 -0.51 -11.13
N ASN A 260 16.56 -1.08 -11.75
CA ASN A 260 17.76 -0.35 -12.16
C ASN A 260 17.53 0.43 -13.48
N ALA A 261 18.48 1.27 -13.84
CA ALA A 261 18.40 2.09 -15.05
C ALA A 261 18.25 1.26 -16.33
N THR A 262 18.94 0.12 -16.44
CA THR A 262 18.85 -0.78 -17.59
C THR A 262 17.42 -1.28 -17.79
N PHE A 263 16.78 -1.78 -16.74
CA PHE A 263 15.37 -2.19 -16.79
C PHE A 263 14.48 -1.03 -17.21
N CYS A 264 14.63 0.13 -16.57
CA CYS A 264 13.81 1.30 -16.84
C CYS A 264 13.92 1.80 -18.30
N ASN A 265 15.12 1.70 -18.89
CA ASN A 265 15.33 2.05 -20.29
C ASN A 265 14.69 1.02 -21.23
N SER A 266 14.93 -0.27 -20.99
CA SER A 266 14.39 -1.36 -21.82
C SER A 266 12.87 -1.41 -21.84
N TYR A 267 12.23 -1.05 -20.72
CA TYR A 267 10.77 -1.12 -20.55
C TYR A 267 10.10 0.26 -20.49
N SER A 268 10.77 1.31 -20.97
CA SER A 268 10.30 2.71 -20.87
C SER A 268 8.88 2.93 -21.41
N LYS A 269 8.50 2.30 -22.53
CA LYS A 269 7.14 2.37 -23.07
C LYS A 269 6.10 1.71 -22.17
N LEU A 270 6.41 0.53 -21.60
CA LEU A 270 5.52 -0.13 -20.65
C LEU A 270 5.40 0.68 -19.35
N ILE A 271 6.47 1.28 -18.88
CA ILE A 271 6.49 2.19 -17.73
C ILE A 271 5.61 3.41 -17.98
N GLN A 272 5.74 4.03 -19.17
CA GLN A 272 4.91 5.16 -19.57
C GLN A 272 3.42 4.81 -19.56
N MET A 273 3.07 3.65 -20.09
CA MET A 273 1.68 3.20 -20.15
C MET A 273 1.14 2.78 -18.77
N SER A 274 1.93 2.04 -17.98
CA SER A 274 1.50 1.50 -16.68
C SER A 274 1.20 2.59 -15.65
N MET A 275 1.91 3.71 -15.73
CA MET A 275 1.71 4.85 -14.83
C MET A 275 1.07 6.06 -15.51
N ASP A 276 0.65 5.97 -16.78
CA ASP A 276 0.10 7.11 -17.55
C ASP A 276 1.01 8.36 -17.46
N LEU A 277 2.24 8.24 -17.93
CA LEU A 277 3.27 9.27 -17.74
C LEU A 277 3.20 10.37 -18.81
N SER A 278 3.37 11.62 -18.36
CA SER A 278 3.50 12.79 -19.24
C SER A 278 4.96 12.98 -19.66
N ILE A 279 5.18 13.60 -20.81
CA ILE A 279 6.50 14.02 -21.29
C ILE A 279 6.72 15.54 -21.20
N ASP A 280 5.77 16.27 -20.61
CA ASP A 280 5.85 17.72 -20.39
C ASP A 280 6.86 18.05 -19.27
N ALA A 281 8.12 18.25 -19.66
CA ALA A 281 9.22 18.55 -18.74
C ALA A 281 8.99 19.82 -17.90
N PRO A 282 8.55 20.97 -18.45
CA PRO A 282 8.20 22.14 -17.65
C PRO A 282 7.18 21.85 -16.54
N GLN A 283 6.11 21.13 -16.86
CA GLN A 283 5.09 20.77 -15.87
C GLN A 283 5.64 19.79 -14.81
N ILE A 284 6.48 18.82 -15.21
CA ILE A 284 7.15 17.90 -14.28
C ILE A 284 8.01 18.68 -13.28
N GLN A 285 8.83 19.62 -13.75
CA GLN A 285 9.70 20.43 -12.89
C GLN A 285 8.89 21.31 -11.93
N LYS A 286 7.81 21.94 -12.41
CA LYS A 286 6.92 22.73 -11.55
C LYS A 286 6.37 21.90 -10.39
N LEU A 287 5.76 20.75 -10.71
CA LEU A 287 5.16 19.86 -9.72
C LEU A 287 6.19 19.25 -8.76
N GLN A 288 7.38 18.89 -9.28
CA GLN A 288 8.50 18.43 -8.46
C GLN A 288 8.88 19.44 -7.38
N VAL A 289 9.04 20.72 -7.75
CA VAL A 289 9.41 21.79 -6.82
C VAL A 289 8.31 22.02 -5.77
N GLU A 290 7.05 22.01 -6.17
CA GLU A 290 5.91 22.17 -5.26
C GLU A 290 5.82 21.01 -4.25
N LEU A 291 5.96 19.76 -4.72
CA LEU A 291 5.92 18.57 -3.87
C LEU A 291 7.09 18.56 -2.87
N PHE A 292 8.31 18.88 -3.35
CA PHE A 292 9.50 18.96 -2.51
C PHE A 292 9.38 19.99 -1.38
N ARG A 293 8.89 21.20 -1.70
CA ARG A 293 8.65 22.25 -0.70
C ARG A 293 7.67 21.77 0.37
N THR A 294 6.61 21.07 -0.05
CA THR A 294 5.59 20.59 0.89
C THR A 294 6.09 19.44 1.75
N ALA A 295 6.80 18.47 1.17
CA ALA A 295 7.46 17.38 1.90
C ALA A 295 8.43 17.90 2.98
N LYS A 296 9.23 18.93 2.66
CA LYS A 296 10.11 19.59 3.65
C LYS A 296 9.33 20.25 4.79
N LYS A 297 8.23 20.95 4.49
CA LYS A 297 7.38 21.61 5.50
C LYS A 297 6.77 20.58 6.46
N VAL A 298 6.21 19.50 5.93
CA VAL A 298 5.61 18.41 6.72
C VAL A 298 6.62 17.81 7.69
N LEU A 299 7.84 17.45 7.23
CA LEU A 299 8.87 16.91 8.11
C LEU A 299 9.35 17.92 9.17
N LYS A 300 9.44 19.21 8.83
CA LYS A 300 9.84 20.26 9.79
C LYS A 300 8.81 20.42 10.90
N ASN A 301 7.53 20.42 10.58
CA ASN A 301 6.44 20.55 11.56
C ASN A 301 6.39 19.33 12.47
N TYR A 302 6.55 18.13 11.92
CA TYR A 302 6.52 16.90 12.71
C TYR A 302 7.70 16.76 13.68
N ARG A 303 8.86 17.38 13.37
CA ARG A 303 9.99 17.45 14.32
C ARG A 303 9.70 18.35 15.52
N ARG A 304 8.86 19.38 15.35
CA ARG A 304 8.51 20.33 16.43
C ARG A 304 7.49 19.73 17.40
N ILE A 305 6.55 18.94 16.91
CA ILE A 305 5.52 18.28 17.73
C ILE A 305 6.14 17.19 18.62
N THR A 306 7.19 16.49 18.17
CA THR A 306 7.84 15.43 18.97
C THR A 306 8.93 15.93 19.93
N ALA A 307 9.22 17.23 19.95
CA ALA A 307 10.25 17.84 20.78
C ALA A 307 9.68 18.75 21.89
N ALA A 308 8.35 18.85 21.97
CA ALA A 308 7.59 19.46 23.05
C ALA A 308 6.90 18.36 23.86
#